data_AF-A0A3G7U4M3-F1
#
_entry.id   AF-A0A3G7U4M3-F1
#
_cell.length_a   1.000
_cell.length_b   1.000
_cell.length_c   1.000
_cell.angle_alpha   90.00
_cell.angle_beta   90.00
_cell.angle_gamma   90.00
#
_symmetry.space_group_name_H-M   'P 1'
#
loop_
_entity.id
_entity.type
_entity.pdbx_description
1 polymer ?
#
loop_
_entity_poly.entity_id
_entity_poly.type
_entity_poly.pdbx_seq_one_letter_code
_entity_poly.pdbx_strand_id
1 'polypeptide(L)' 'MSPAMAAWHDWATVGSFSPDRFSGDQRKEYEEEVARIQRQWDNQTN' A
#
# COMPACT_ATOMS: atom_id res chain seq x y z
N MET A 1 -11.53 -1.93 -7.67
CA MET A 1 -10.41 -1.11 -7.18
C MET A 1 -9.14 -1.93 -7.37
N SER A 2 -8.09 -1.39 -7.99
CA SER A 2 -6.82 -2.12 -8.13
C SER A 2 -6.12 -2.25 -6.77
N PRO A 3 -5.28 -3.28 -6.56
CA PRO A 3 -4.53 -3.44 -5.31
C PRO A 3 -3.68 -2.21 -4.98
N ALA A 4 -3.01 -1.61 -5.96
CA ALA A 4 -2.25 -0.38 -5.76
C ALA A 4 -3.12 0.81 -5.27
N MET A 5 -4.28 1.05 -5.88
CA MET A 5 -5.20 2.10 -5.42
C MET A 5 -5.74 1.80 -4.02
N ALA A 6 -5.92 0.52 -3.71
CA ALA A 6 -6.36 0.06 -2.41
C ALA A 6 -5.30 0.33 -1.33
N ALA A 7 -4.00 0.19 -1.64
CA ALA A 7 -2.91 0.54 -0.74
C ALA A 7 -2.86 2.04 -0.44
N TRP A 8 -3.00 2.89 -1.48
CA TRP A 8 -3.12 4.34 -1.30
C TRP A 8 -4.32 4.73 -0.45
N HIS A 9 -5.49 4.14 -0.71
CA HIS A 9 -6.69 4.42 0.07
C HIS A 9 -6.53 4.02 1.53
N ASP A 10 -5.99 2.83 1.80
CA ASP A 10 -5.76 2.33 3.16
C ASP A 10 -4.80 3.23 3.93
N TRP A 11 -3.71 3.64 3.30
CA TRP A 11 -2.75 4.58 3.87
C TRP A 11 -3.38 5.96 4.15
N ALA A 12 -4.09 6.52 3.16
CA ALA A 12 -4.67 7.86 3.26
C ALA A 12 -5.86 7.95 4.23
N THR A 13 -6.61 6.86 4.40
CA THR A 13 -7.88 6.88 5.15
C THR A 13 -7.77 6.20 6.50
N VAL A 14 -7.15 5.01 6.55
CA VAL A 14 -7.06 4.17 7.75
C VAL A 14 -5.74 4.40 8.48
N GLY A 15 -4.69 4.81 7.74
CA GLY A 15 -3.33 4.90 8.27
C GLY A 15 -2.68 3.53 8.51
N SER A 16 -3.27 2.45 8.00
CA SER A 16 -2.76 1.09 8.14
C SER A 16 -3.06 0.25 6.90
N PHE A 17 -2.11 -0.58 6.50
CA PHE A 17 -2.26 -1.48 5.35
C PHE A 17 -2.97 -2.79 5.73
N SER A 18 -3.80 -3.32 4.83
CA SER A 18 -4.56 -4.57 4.99
C SER A 18 -4.33 -5.50 3.80
N PRO A 19 -3.15 -6.13 3.68
CA PRO A 19 -2.82 -7.03 2.57
C PRO A 19 -3.65 -8.33 2.58
N ASP A 20 -4.19 -8.72 3.72
CA ASP A 20 -4.90 -10.00 3.90
C ASP A 20 -6.21 -10.11 3.10
N ARG A 21 -6.72 -8.99 2.57
CA ARG A 21 -7.88 -8.99 1.64
C ARG A 21 -7.52 -9.39 0.21
N PHE A 22 -6.23 -9.54 -0.09
CA PHE A 22 -5.71 -9.92 -1.41
C PHE A 22 -4.96 -11.25 -1.36
N SER A 23 -4.91 -11.96 -2.49
CA SER A 23 -4.21 -13.23 -2.63
C SER A 23 -3.46 -13.33 -3.96
N GLY A 24 -2.39 -14.12 -3.99
CA GLY A 24 -1.58 -14.34 -5.20
C GLY A 24 -0.97 -13.04 -5.73
N ASP A 25 -1.07 -12.83 -7.04
CA ASP A 25 -0.48 -11.66 -7.71
C ASP A 25 -1.06 -10.33 -7.20
N GLN A 26 -2.33 -10.30 -6.79
CA GLN A 26 -2.95 -9.11 -6.23
C GLN A 26 -2.32 -8.68 -4.91
N ARG A 27 -1.93 -9.66 -4.08
CA ARG A 27 -1.24 -9.39 -2.81
C ARG A 27 0.13 -8.82 -3.06
N LYS A 28 0.85 -9.39 -4.03
CA LYS A 28 2.18 -8.90 -4.43
C LYS A 28 2.12 -7.45 -4.92
N GLU A 29 1.19 -7.12 -5.82
CA GLU A 29 1.01 -5.76 -6.33
C GLU A 29 0.66 -4.77 -5.19
N TYR A 30 -0.18 -5.20 -4.25
CA TYR A 30 -0.50 -4.41 -3.07
C TYR A 30 0.75 -4.14 -2.22
N GLU A 31 1.49 -5.20 -1.85
CA GLU A 31 2.70 -5.10 -1.01
C GLU A 31 3.82 -4.27 -1.68
N GLU A 32 3.96 -4.34 -3.00
CA GLU A 32 4.88 -3.49 -3.77
C GLU A 32 4.51 -2.01 -3.64
N GLU A 33 3.22 -1.67 -3.76
CA GLU A 33 2.77 -0.29 -3.63
C GLU A 33 2.87 0.21 -2.17
N VAL A 34 2.59 -0.64 -1.18
CA VAL A 34 2.86 -0.36 0.24
C VAL A 34 4.32 0.06 0.44
N ALA A 35 5.27 -0.73 -0.06
CA ALA A 35 6.69 -0.44 0.07
C ALA A 35 7.07 0.88 -0.61
N ARG A 36 6.44 1.21 -1.74
CA ARG A 36 6.66 2.48 -2.44
C ARG A 36 6.14 3.68 -1.65
N ILE A 37 4.91 3.59 -1.11
CA ILE A 37 4.30 4.63 -0.27
C ILE A 37 5.18 4.87 0.97
N GLN A 38 5.62 3.80 1.64
CA GLN A 38 6.48 3.88 2.82
C GLN A 38 7.77 4.63 2.52
N ARG A 39 8.47 4.27 1.44
CA ARG A 39 9.71 4.95 1.00
C ARG A 39 9.49 6.41 0.64
N GLN A 40 8.36 6.73 -0.02
CA GLN A 40 8.04 8.12 -0.36
C GLN A 40 7.82 8.96 0.89
N TRP A 41 7.16 8.41 1.91
CA TRP A 41 6.96 9.09 3.19
C TRP A 41 8.28 9.28 3.94
N ASP A 42 9.09 8.23 4.06
CA ASP A 42 10.40 8.29 4.72
C ASP A 42 11.30 9.35 4.07
N ASN A 43 11.25 9.47 2.74
CA ASN A 43 11.99 10.49 1.98
C ASN A 43 11.42 11.91 2.12
N GLN A 44 10.16 12.09 2.53
CA GLN A 44 9.57 13.41 2.78
C GLN A 44 9.81 13.91 4.21
N THR A 45 10.00 12.99 5.16
CA THR A 45 10.28 13.33 6.57
C THR A 45 11.77 13.50 6.89
N ASN A 46 12.67 13.34 5.92
CA ASN A 46 14.11 13.58 6.01
C ASN A 46 14.47 14.90 5.32
#